data_AF-A0A9E2UB81-F1
#
_entry.id   AF-A0A9E2UB81-F1
#
_cell.length_a   1.000
_cell.length_b   1.000
_cell.length_c   1.000
_cell.angle_alpha   90.00
_cell.angle_beta   90.00
_cell.angle_gamma   90.00
#
_symmetry.space_group_name_H-M   'P 1'
#
loop_
_entity.id
_entity.type
_entity.pdbx_description
1 polymer ?
#
loop_
_entity_poly.entity_id
_entity_poly.type
_entity_poly.pdbx_seq_one_letter_code
_entity_poly.pdbx_strand_id
1 'polypeptide(L)'
;MSHTNDEGSAARPLRDKRGLVNRVRRLRGQVDAIERALAGEASCSDLLQRITAARGAINGLMAEVLEEHVREYLSPTDGDADPLKADAAEELIEIIHSYLT
;
A
#
# COMPACT_ATOMS: atom_id res chain seq x y z
N MET A 1 -8.86 43.01 -10.31
CA MET A 1 -8.92 42.52 -8.92
C MET A 1 -9.46 41.10 -8.98
N SER A 2 -8.66 40.19 -8.44
CA SER A 2 -8.95 38.77 -8.14
C SER A 2 -9.24 37.84 -9.32
N HIS A 3 -8.14 37.33 -9.91
CA HIS A 3 -8.11 35.97 -10.43
C HIS A 3 -8.10 35.02 -9.23
N THR A 4 -9.18 34.29 -9.01
CA THR A 4 -9.12 33.04 -8.24
C THR A 4 -8.99 31.92 -9.27
N ASN A 5 -7.75 31.62 -9.64
CA ASN A 5 -7.40 30.32 -10.22
C ASN A 5 -7.68 29.30 -9.13
N ASP A 6 -8.80 28.59 -9.24
CA ASP A 6 -9.05 27.36 -8.53
C ASP A 6 -8.24 26.27 -9.26
N GLU A 7 -6.95 26.24 -8.96
CA GLU A 7 -6.04 25.19 -9.43
C GLU A 7 -6.47 23.88 -8.79
N GLY A 8 -6.82 22.94 -9.67
CA GLY A 8 -7.40 21.66 -9.36
C GLY A 8 -6.72 20.89 -8.23
N SER A 9 -7.53 20.02 -7.61
CA SER A 9 -7.14 18.86 -6.82
C SER A 9 -5.90 18.17 -7.40
N ALA A 10 -4.72 18.64 -7.02
CA ALA A 10 -3.47 17.98 -7.31
C ALA A 10 -3.39 16.83 -6.31
N ALA A 11 -3.58 15.60 -6.81
CA ALA A 11 -3.34 14.38 -6.04
C ALA A 11 -2.02 14.51 -5.27
N ARG A 12 -2.08 14.42 -3.94
CA ARG A 12 -0.89 14.65 -3.12
C ARG A 12 0.10 13.51 -3.42
N PRO A 13 1.38 13.80 -3.68
CA PRO A 13 2.33 12.75 -4.05
C PRO A 13 2.56 11.80 -2.87
N LEU A 14 2.56 10.49 -3.16
CA LEU A 14 2.91 9.44 -2.19
C LEU A 14 4.24 9.76 -1.50
N ARG A 15 4.23 9.85 -0.17
CA ARG A 15 5.32 10.28 0.71
C ARG A 15 6.53 9.36 0.60
N ASP A 16 6.32 8.05 0.40
CA ASP A 16 7.41 7.07 0.20
C ASP A 16 7.33 6.29 -1.13
N LYS A 17 7.27 7.04 -2.23
CA LYS A 17 7.31 6.46 -3.58
C LYS A 17 8.52 5.55 -3.82
N ARG A 18 9.68 5.85 -3.22
CA ARG A 18 10.92 5.04 -3.39
C ARG A 18 10.81 3.69 -2.68
N GLY A 19 10.28 3.66 -1.45
CA GLY A 19 10.03 2.42 -0.72
C GLY A 19 9.03 1.52 -1.43
N LEU A 20 7.92 2.08 -1.92
CA LEU A 20 6.91 1.36 -2.69
C LEU A 20 7.50 0.74 -3.97
N VAL A 21 8.30 1.49 -4.72
CA VAL A 21 9.00 0.96 -5.91
C VAL A 21 9.95 -0.19 -5.54
N ASN A 22 10.67 -0.08 -4.41
CA ASN A 22 11.53 -1.17 -3.95
C ASN A 22 10.74 -2.41 -3.54
N ARG A 23 9.55 -2.27 -2.94
CA ARG A 23 8.64 -3.38 -2.66
C ARG A 23 8.17 -4.08 -3.92
N VAL A 24 7.76 -3.31 -4.94
CA VAL A 24 7.39 -3.86 -6.26
C VAL A 24 8.55 -4.63 -6.89
N ARG A 25 9.78 -4.11 -6.80
CA ARG A 25 10.98 -4.83 -7.30
C ARG A 25 11.20 -6.17 -6.58
N ARG A 26 11.02 -6.21 -5.26
CA ARG A 26 11.10 -7.47 -4.50
C ARG A 26 10.00 -8.46 -4.92
N LEU A 27 8.78 -7.97 -5.10
CA LEU A 27 7.64 -8.76 -5.55
C LEU A 27 7.89 -9.36 -6.94
N ARG A 28 8.45 -8.60 -7.88
CA ARG A 28 8.89 -9.13 -9.18
C ARG A 28 9.84 -10.31 -9.02
N GLY A 29 10.85 -10.18 -8.16
CA GLY A 29 11.76 -11.29 -7.87
C GLY A 29 11.07 -12.54 -7.31
N GLN A 30 10.00 -12.37 -6.51
CA GLN A 30 9.18 -13.49 -6.01
C GLN A 30 8.37 -14.13 -7.14
N VAL A 31 7.77 -13.34 -8.03
CA VAL A 31 7.04 -13.84 -9.20
C VAL A 31 7.97 -14.61 -10.14
N ASP A 32 9.15 -14.06 -10.44
CA ASP A 32 10.16 -14.75 -11.26
C ASP A 32 10.62 -16.06 -10.59
N ALA A 33 10.67 -16.10 -9.24
CA ALA A 33 11.01 -17.31 -8.51
C ALA A 33 9.90 -18.38 -8.55
N ILE A 34 8.63 -17.98 -8.61
CA ILE A 34 7.50 -18.89 -8.83
C ILE A 34 7.57 -19.47 -10.24
N GLU A 35 7.80 -18.62 -11.25
CA GLU A 35 7.94 -19.05 -12.64
C GLU A 35 9.08 -20.07 -12.80
N ARG A 36 10.27 -19.78 -12.25
CA ARG A 36 11.39 -20.73 -12.25
C ARG A 36 11.08 -22.05 -11.54
N ALA A 37 10.27 -22.01 -10.48
CA ALA A 37 9.88 -23.22 -9.77
C ALA A 37 8.93 -24.09 -10.63
N LEU A 38 8.00 -23.47 -11.34
CA LEU A 38 7.10 -24.14 -12.28
C LEU A 38 7.82 -24.71 -13.50
N ALA A 39 8.86 -24.03 -13.99
CA ALA A 39 9.66 -24.49 -15.12
C ALA A 39 10.62 -25.64 -14.76
N GLY A 40 10.91 -25.84 -13.47
CA GLY A 40 11.73 -26.93 -12.95
C GLY A 40 10.89 -28.06 -12.34
N GLU A 41 11.53 -28.87 -11.50
CA GLU A 41 10.89 -29.96 -10.76
C GLU A 41 10.64 -29.59 -9.29
N ALA A 42 10.11 -28.39 -9.02
CA ALA A 42 9.79 -27.99 -7.65
C ALA A 42 8.61 -28.82 -7.10
N SER A 43 8.64 -29.12 -5.80
CA SER A 43 7.52 -29.78 -5.16
C SER A 43 6.31 -28.84 -5.03
N CYS A 44 5.10 -29.41 -4.91
CA CYS A 44 3.89 -28.61 -4.63
C CYS A 44 4.04 -27.79 -3.34
N SER A 45 4.72 -28.33 -2.33
CA SER A 45 4.97 -27.62 -1.07
C SER A 45 5.84 -26.39 -1.28
N ASP A 46 6.93 -26.51 -2.03
CA ASP A 46 7.82 -25.38 -2.32
C ASP A 46 7.12 -24.28 -3.12
N LEU A 47 6.29 -24.68 -4.09
CA LEU A 47 5.50 -23.75 -4.88
C LEU A 47 4.49 -23.00 -4.02
N LEU A 48 3.75 -23.70 -3.15
CA LEU A 48 2.80 -23.09 -2.21
C LEU A 48 3.50 -22.11 -1.25
N GLN A 49 4.70 -22.44 -0.78
CA GLN A 49 5.48 -21.55 0.07
C GLN A 49 5.88 -20.25 -0.66
N ARG A 50 6.34 -20.36 -1.91
CA ARG A 50 6.70 -19.20 -2.74
C ARG A 50 5.48 -18.32 -3.06
N ILE A 51 4.34 -18.93 -3.39
CA ILE A 51 3.08 -18.22 -3.61
C ILE A 51 2.64 -17.49 -2.34
N THR A 52 2.76 -18.15 -1.17
CA THR A 52 2.41 -17.56 0.12
C THR A 52 3.29 -16.34 0.43
N ALA A 53 4.60 -16.43 0.16
CA ALA A 53 5.53 -15.30 0.31
C ALA A 53 5.18 -14.13 -0.63
N ALA A 54 4.88 -14.42 -1.90
CA ALA A 54 4.46 -13.40 -2.87
C ALA A 54 3.14 -12.72 -2.45
N ARG A 55 2.16 -13.50 -1.97
CA ARG A 55 0.89 -12.97 -1.43
C ARG A 55 1.13 -12.03 -0.25
N GLY A 56 1.97 -12.41 0.71
CA GLY A 56 2.32 -11.54 1.84
C GLY A 56 2.97 -10.22 1.40
N ALA A 57 3.86 -10.28 0.40
CA ALA A 57 4.47 -9.07 -0.16
C ALA A 57 3.46 -8.16 -0.87
N ILE A 58 2.48 -8.73 -1.60
CA ILE A 58 1.38 -7.98 -2.22
C ILE A 58 0.54 -7.31 -1.14
N ASN A 59 0.14 -8.05 -0.11
CA ASN A 59 -0.71 -7.51 0.93
C ASN A 59 -0.02 -6.38 1.71
N GLY A 60 1.27 -6.53 2.03
CA GLY A 60 2.02 -5.47 2.69
C GLY A 60 2.16 -4.21 1.83
N LEU A 61 2.26 -4.36 0.49
CA LEU A 61 2.21 -3.21 -0.43
C LEU A 61 0.83 -2.56 -0.44
N MET A 62 -0.24 -3.36 -0.42
CA MET A 62 -1.61 -2.87 -0.38
C MET A 62 -1.91 -2.10 0.91
N ALA A 63 -1.48 -2.61 2.07
CA ALA A 63 -1.64 -1.97 3.36
C ALA A 63 -0.99 -0.58 3.40
N GLU A 64 0.24 -0.44 2.90
CA GLU A 64 0.92 0.87 2.85
C GLU A 64 0.21 1.88 1.95
N VAL A 65 -0.24 1.46 0.76
CA VAL A 65 -0.94 2.37 -0.17
C VAL A 65 -2.29 2.77 0.41
N LEU A 66 -3.02 1.85 1.04
CA LEU A 66 -4.30 2.15 1.68
C LEU A 66 -4.13 3.04 2.90
N GLU A 67 -3.12 2.80 3.73
CA GLU A 67 -2.80 3.67 4.86
C GLU A 67 -2.54 5.10 4.39
N GLU A 68 -1.72 5.26 3.34
CA GLU A 68 -1.45 6.57 2.77
C GLU A 68 -2.71 7.24 2.23
N HIS A 69 -3.59 6.48 1.56
CA HIS A 69 -4.88 6.98 1.09
C HIS A 69 -5.79 7.40 2.25
N VAL A 70 -5.91 6.59 3.30
CA VAL A 70 -6.68 6.93 4.50
C VAL A 70 -6.14 8.21 5.14
N ARG A 71 -4.82 8.33 5.31
CA ARG A 71 -4.19 9.54 5.84
C ARG A 71 -4.39 10.74 4.90
N GLU A 72 -4.47 10.58 3.59
CA GLU A 72 -4.72 11.68 2.66
C GLU A 72 -6.14 12.26 2.81
N TYR A 73 -7.15 11.40 2.97
CA TYR A 73 -8.56 11.81 2.94
C TYR A 73 -9.19 12.04 4.32
N LEU A 74 -8.64 11.41 5.38
CA LEU A 74 -9.18 11.52 6.74
C LEU A 74 -8.29 12.36 7.68
N SER A 75 -7.05 12.71 7.28
CA SER A 75 -6.27 13.65 8.08
C SER A 75 -6.90 15.05 8.01
N PRO A 76 -6.89 15.80 9.13
CA PRO A 76 -7.44 17.14 9.16
C PRO A 76 -6.76 18.04 8.14
N THR A 77 -7.58 18.67 7.29
CA THR A 77 -7.14 19.77 6.42
C THR A 77 -7.10 21.05 7.24
N ASP A 78 -6.26 22.01 6.83
CA ASP A 78 -6.11 23.30 7.51
C ASP A 78 -7.47 24.01 7.60
N GLY A 79 -8.15 23.89 8.75
CA GLY A 79 -9.49 24.44 9.01
C GLY A 79 -10.47 23.50 9.72
N ASP A 80 -10.25 22.18 9.72
CA ASP A 80 -11.20 21.19 10.28
C ASP A 80 -10.45 20.10 11.07
N ALA A 81 -9.70 20.55 12.09
CA ALA A 81 -8.96 19.70 13.02
C ALA A 81 -9.89 19.01 14.03
N ASP A 82 -10.74 18.11 13.55
CA ASP A 82 -11.59 17.26 14.39
C ASP A 82 -10.78 16.05 14.90
N PRO A 83 -10.50 15.95 16.21
CA PRO A 83 -9.78 14.82 16.79
C PRO A 83 -10.46 13.48 16.51
N LEU A 84 -11.80 13.46 16.41
CA LEU A 84 -12.56 12.24 16.13
C LEU A 84 -12.25 11.66 14.75
N LYS A 85 -11.95 12.51 13.76
CA LYS A 85 -11.57 12.06 12.41
C LYS A 85 -10.18 11.46 12.39
N ALA A 86 -9.25 12.03 13.16
CA ALA A 86 -7.89 11.51 13.28
C ALA A 86 -7.88 10.13 13.96
N ASP A 87 -8.64 9.97 15.06
CA ASP A 87 -8.76 8.70 15.77
C ASP A 87 -9.40 7.62 14.87
N ALA A 88 -10.46 7.96 14.14
CA ALA A 88 -11.12 7.03 13.21
C ALA A 88 -10.20 6.61 12.03
N ALA A 89 -9.32 7.50 11.58
CA ALA A 89 -8.35 7.17 10.54
C ALA A 89 -7.33 6.14 11.04
N GLU A 90 -6.84 6.28 12.27
CA GLU A 90 -5.88 5.35 12.85
C GLU A 90 -6.53 3.98 13.13
N GLU A 91 -7.77 3.95 13.66
CA GLU A 91 -8.53 2.71 13.83
C GLU A 91 -8.73 1.96 12.49
N LEU A 92 -9.06 2.69 11.42
CA LEU A 92 -9.21 2.09 10.10
C LEU A 92 -7.88 1.52 9.58
N ILE A 93 -6.76 2.21 9.83
CA ILE A 93 -5.42 1.74 9.45
C ILE A 93 -5.09 0.44 10.20
N GLU A 94 -5.36 0.37 11.50
CA GLU A 94 -5.16 -0.86 12.29
C GLU A 94 -5.99 -2.03 11.75
N ILE A 95 -7.25 -1.78 11.40
CA ILE A 95 -8.11 -2.79 10.77
C ILE A 95 -7.51 -3.25 9.45
N ILE A 96 -7.06 -2.34 8.58
CA ILE A 96 -6.43 -2.67 7.30
C ILE A 96 -5.22 -3.59 7.50
N HIS A 97 -4.33 -3.27 8.44
CA HIS A 97 -3.18 -4.13 8.75
C HIS A 97 -3.62 -5.49 9.27
N SER A 98 -4.63 -5.58 10.14
CA SER A 98 -5.10 -6.87 10.69
C SER A 98 -5.63 -7.87 9.65
N TYR A 99 -6.14 -7.38 8.51
CA TYR A 99 -6.68 -8.23 7.43
C TYR A 99 -5.66 -8.51 6.32
N LEU A 100 -4.65 -7.64 6.16
CA LEU A 100 -3.70 -7.73 5.06
C LEU A 100 -2.34 -8.30 5.49
N THR A 101 -1.87 -8.03 6.71
CA THR A 101 -0.54 -8.41 7.19
C THR A 101 -0.59 -9.44 8.30
#